data_AF-A0A817VNC0-F1
#
_entry.id   AF-A0A817VNC0-F1
#
_cell.length_a   1.000
_cell.length_b   1.000
_cell.length_c   1.000
_cell.angle_alpha   90.00
_cell.angle_beta   90.00
_cell.angle_gamma   90.00
#
_symmetry.space_group_name_H-M   'P 1'
#
loop_
_entity.id
_entity.type
_entity.pdbx_description
1 polymer ?
#
loop_
_entity_poly.entity_id
_entity_poly.type
_entity_poly.pdbx_seq_one_letter_code
_entity_poly.pdbx_strand_id
1 'polypeptide(L)'
;MATYMLIWDQQSVPSIDYLCAFRGYLHHSTIAYVHHSFILQAIEKYVKIKRMKLLDTPTRKFSIVLAQWMFDFSFSLPVFLTGNIVKMKIDNLCFVSFDRLDLVFTMSALTFVVSDVILAVLYRRLVMYVRQTSSRVNGNQRLRIQRDLAMMRRIVVLHAQLVLVGSPALVVIILNAVRSDILPFGSMRIVFIIMNLGLTFLAIILFQNTPQLRQIVVKCFHLKSDVLISSTNRVRPMIETNRF
;
A
#
# COMPACT_ATOMS: atom_id res chain seq x y z
N MET A 1 20.26 1.68 -28.11
CA MET A 1 20.92 1.62 -26.78
C MET A 1 21.67 2.91 -26.49
N ALA A 2 22.65 3.32 -27.29
CA ALA A 2 23.42 4.55 -27.02
C ALA A 2 22.60 5.85 -26.89
N THR A 3 21.48 6.00 -27.61
CA THR A 3 20.65 7.22 -27.59
C THR A 3 19.83 7.41 -26.31
N TYR A 4 19.42 6.33 -25.61
CA TYR A 4 18.71 6.49 -24.33
C TYR A 4 19.65 7.05 -23.26
N MET A 5 20.92 6.65 -23.28
CA MET A 5 21.90 7.02 -22.27
C MET A 5 22.16 8.53 -22.34
N LEU A 6 22.24 9.06 -23.56
CA LEU A 6 22.52 10.49 -23.80
C LEU A 6 21.37 11.41 -23.34
N ILE A 7 20.11 11.01 -23.51
CA ILE A 7 18.95 11.85 -23.12
C ILE A 7 18.78 11.85 -21.59
N TRP A 8 19.02 10.72 -20.93
CA TRP A 8 18.91 10.58 -19.47
C TRP A 8 20.10 11.20 -18.73
N ASP A 9 21.32 11.05 -19.25
CA ASP A 9 22.52 11.70 -18.69
C ASP A 9 22.38 13.23 -18.71
N GLN A 10 21.71 13.78 -19.72
CA GLN A 10 21.39 15.20 -19.76
C GLN A 10 20.33 15.61 -18.71
N GLN A 11 19.52 14.68 -18.20
CA GLN A 11 18.42 14.93 -17.24
C GLN A 11 18.69 14.49 -15.80
N SER A 12 19.74 13.73 -15.50
CA SER A 12 20.12 13.39 -14.13
C SER A 12 21.13 14.41 -13.59
N VAL A 13 20.98 14.87 -12.35
CA VAL A 13 22.06 15.59 -11.66
C VAL A 13 22.86 14.53 -10.89
N PRO A 14 24.15 14.30 -11.21
CA PRO A 14 24.97 13.32 -10.49
C PRO A 14 25.34 13.74 -9.05
N SER A 15 24.79 14.84 -8.54
CA SER A 15 24.98 15.24 -7.16
C SER A 15 24.27 14.27 -6.22
N ILE A 16 25.04 13.64 -5.32
CA ILE A 16 24.54 12.71 -4.30
C ILE A 16 23.66 13.50 -3.31
N ASP A 17 22.36 13.54 -3.58
CA ASP A 17 21.35 14.05 -2.67
C ASP A 17 20.86 12.87 -1.81
N TYR A 18 21.49 12.68 -0.65
CA TYR A 18 21.15 11.58 0.27
C TYR A 18 19.68 11.60 0.71
N LEU A 19 19.09 12.79 0.84
CA LEU A 19 17.68 12.94 1.19
C LEU A 19 16.79 12.47 0.02
N CYS A 20 17.18 12.78 -1.21
CA CYS A 20 16.51 12.30 -2.40
C CYS A 20 16.58 10.77 -2.51
N ALA A 21 17.77 10.19 -2.36
CA ALA A 21 17.96 8.74 -2.39
C ALA A 21 17.12 8.04 -1.31
N PHE A 22 17.11 8.58 -0.09
CA PHE A 22 16.31 8.03 1.00
C PHE A 22 14.80 8.12 0.74
N ARG A 23 14.32 9.23 0.18
CA ARG A 23 12.90 9.39 -0.23
C ARG A 23 12.50 8.38 -1.29
N GLY A 24 13.32 8.18 -2.31
CA GLY A 24 13.08 7.16 -3.34
C GLY A 24 13.05 5.76 -2.74
N TYR A 25 14.00 5.44 -1.85
CA TYR A 25 14.04 4.16 -1.14
C TYR A 25 12.77 3.91 -0.30
N LEU A 26 12.33 4.90 0.48
CA LEU A 26 11.10 4.78 1.26
C LEU A 26 9.87 4.61 0.36
N HIS A 27 9.81 5.31 -0.76
CA HIS A 27 8.72 5.18 -1.71
C HIS A 27 8.62 3.76 -2.28
N HIS A 28 9.75 3.21 -2.77
CA HIS A 28 9.80 1.84 -3.29
C HIS A 28 9.48 0.79 -2.23
N SER A 29 10.08 0.92 -1.04
CA SER A 29 9.82 0.01 0.09
C SER A 29 8.35 0.04 0.52
N THR A 30 7.73 1.22 0.54
CA THR A 30 6.31 1.38 0.91
C THR A 30 5.39 0.73 -0.12
N ILE A 31 5.69 0.84 -1.42
CA ILE A 31 4.89 0.19 -2.47
C ILE A 31 4.96 -1.33 -2.31
N ALA A 32 6.17 -1.88 -2.18
CA ALA A 32 6.38 -3.32 -1.94
C ALA A 32 5.62 -3.79 -0.70
N TYR A 33 5.74 -3.03 0.39
CA TYR A 33 5.03 -3.27 1.64
C TYR A 33 3.51 -3.33 1.47
N VAL A 34 2.91 -2.39 0.73
CA VAL A 34 1.46 -2.38 0.52
C VAL A 34 1.02 -3.63 -0.25
N HIS A 35 1.73 -4.01 -1.32
CA HIS A 35 1.43 -5.21 -2.10
C HIS A 35 1.54 -6.49 -1.26
N HIS A 36 2.66 -6.68 -0.56
CA HIS A 36 2.86 -7.86 0.28
C HIS A 36 1.89 -7.91 1.47
N SER A 37 1.45 -6.76 1.99
CA SER A 37 0.42 -6.69 3.03
C SER A 37 -0.93 -7.23 2.57
N PHE A 38 -1.32 -7.04 1.30
CA PHE A 38 -2.54 -7.64 0.75
C PHE A 38 -2.42 -9.16 0.64
N ILE A 39 -1.24 -9.66 0.24
CA ILE A 39 -0.97 -11.11 0.24
C ILE A 39 -1.06 -11.68 1.64
N LEU A 40 -0.44 -11.03 2.63
CA LEU A 40 -0.45 -11.51 4.01
C LEU A 40 -1.87 -11.55 4.58
N GLN A 41 -2.69 -10.52 4.32
CA GLN A 41 -4.10 -10.52 4.67
C GLN A 41 -4.88 -11.65 3.98
N ALA A 42 -4.60 -11.92 2.69
CA ALA A 42 -5.20 -13.02 1.95
C ALA A 42 -4.83 -14.40 2.53
N ILE A 43 -3.56 -14.60 2.88
CA ILE A 43 -3.07 -15.82 3.54
C ILE A 43 -3.77 -16.00 4.89
N GLU A 44 -3.91 -14.94 5.68
CA GLU A 44 -4.62 -14.98 6.96
C GLU A 44 -6.07 -15.49 6.79
N LYS A 45 -6.80 -14.95 5.81
CA LYS A 45 -8.18 -15.40 5.53
C LYS A 45 -8.21 -16.85 5.03
N TYR A 46 -7.27 -17.22 4.18
CA TYR A 46 -7.16 -18.58 3.66
C TYR A 46 -6.92 -19.61 4.77
N VAL A 47 -5.93 -19.37 5.63
CA VAL A 47 -5.57 -20.21 6.79
C VAL A 47 -6.75 -20.34 7.75
N LYS A 48 -7.43 -19.22 8.04
CA LYS A 48 -8.60 -19.18 8.92
C LYS A 48 -9.78 -19.99 8.37
N ILE A 49 -10.10 -19.86 7.08
CA ILE A 49 -11.19 -20.61 6.44
C ILE A 49 -10.88 -22.11 6.39
N LYS A 50 -9.62 -22.48 6.17
CA LYS A 50 -9.15 -23.87 6.25
C LYS A 50 -8.96 -24.40 7.68
N ARG A 51 -9.20 -23.57 8.71
CA ARG A 51 -9.01 -23.92 10.13
C ARG A 51 -7.61 -24.45 10.46
N MET A 52 -6.61 -23.94 9.76
CA MET A 52 -5.22 -24.24 10.07
C MET A 52 -4.79 -23.41 11.28
N LYS A 53 -4.21 -24.06 12.30
CA LYS A 53 -3.76 -23.39 13.54
C LYS A 53 -2.53 -22.48 13.38
N LEU A 54 -2.09 -22.26 12.14
CA LEU A 54 -0.85 -21.56 11.83
C LEU A 54 -0.87 -20.08 12.25
N LEU A 55 -2.03 -19.42 12.28
CA LEU A 55 -2.15 -17.98 12.52
C LEU A 55 -3.13 -17.64 13.66
N ASP A 56 -3.30 -18.54 14.63
CA ASP A 56 -4.31 -18.37 15.67
C ASP A 56 -3.90 -17.37 16.76
N THR A 57 -2.60 -17.21 17.02
CA THR A 57 -2.10 -16.33 18.10
C THR A 57 -1.78 -14.92 17.61
N PRO A 58 -2.12 -13.87 18.38
CA PRO A 58 -1.83 -12.48 18.01
C PRO A 58 -0.32 -12.21 17.92
N THR A 59 0.47 -12.82 18.81
CA THR A 59 1.94 -12.71 18.79
C THR A 59 2.53 -13.18 17.47
N ARG A 60 2.04 -14.32 16.94
CA ARG A 60 2.54 -14.85 15.67
C ARG A 60 2.14 -13.99 14.48
N LYS A 61 0.93 -13.42 14.48
CA LYS A 61 0.51 -12.44 13.46
C LYS A 61 1.43 -11.22 13.49
N PHE A 62 1.71 -10.69 14.67
CA PHE A 62 2.62 -9.57 14.85
C PHE A 62 4.04 -9.90 14.35
N SER A 63 4.59 -11.07 14.72
CA SER A 63 5.90 -11.52 14.24
C SER A 63 5.96 -11.63 12.71
N ILE A 64 4.90 -12.11 12.06
CA ILE A 64 4.88 -12.21 10.59
C ILE A 64 4.78 -10.83 9.93
N VAL A 65 4.00 -9.92 10.49
CA VAL A 65 3.97 -8.53 10.01
C VAL A 65 5.35 -7.90 10.15
N LEU A 66 6.01 -8.06 11.31
CA LEU A 66 7.36 -7.54 11.51
C LEU A 66 8.37 -8.17 10.55
N ALA A 67 8.29 -9.48 10.32
CA ALA A 67 9.15 -10.16 9.35
C ALA A 67 8.91 -9.66 7.92
N GLN A 68 7.65 -9.38 7.56
CA GLN A 68 7.30 -8.79 6.27
C GLN A 68 7.93 -7.39 6.12
N TRP A 69 7.83 -6.55 7.14
CA TRP A 69 8.48 -5.23 7.15
C TRP A 69 9.98 -5.36 6.91
N MET A 70 10.66 -6.21 7.68
CA MET A 70 12.09 -6.43 7.54
C MET A 70 12.45 -6.92 6.13
N PHE A 71 11.64 -7.82 5.56
CA PHE A 71 11.80 -8.31 4.20
C PHE A 71 11.65 -7.17 3.18
N ASP A 72 10.61 -6.34 3.27
CA ASP A 72 10.29 -5.29 2.29
C ASP A 72 11.36 -4.19 2.25
N PHE A 73 11.85 -3.77 3.42
CA PHE A 73 12.94 -2.81 3.54
C PHE A 73 14.27 -3.42 3.08
N SER A 74 14.57 -4.66 3.47
CA SER A 74 15.81 -5.34 3.06
C SER A 74 15.83 -5.62 1.55
N PHE A 75 14.69 -5.95 0.95
CA PHE A 75 14.54 -6.22 -0.47
C PHE A 75 14.83 -4.97 -1.33
N SER A 76 14.44 -3.79 -0.84
CA SER A 76 14.69 -2.52 -1.51
C SER A 76 16.09 -1.95 -1.28
N LEU A 77 16.83 -2.50 -0.31
CA LEU A 77 18.14 -2.01 0.11
C LEU A 77 19.22 -2.08 -0.98
N PRO A 78 19.34 -3.13 -1.81
CA PRO A 78 20.34 -3.18 -2.88
C PRO A 78 20.21 -2.00 -3.86
N VAL A 79 18.99 -1.56 -4.14
CA VAL A 79 18.71 -0.42 -5.04
C VAL A 79 19.23 0.89 -4.44
N PHE A 80 19.08 1.04 -3.13
CA PHE A 80 19.60 2.19 -2.38
C PHE A 80 21.13 2.19 -2.32
N LEU A 81 21.74 1.04 -1.96
CA LEU A 81 23.20 0.92 -1.79
C LEU A 81 23.98 1.03 -3.10
N THR A 82 23.38 0.66 -4.22
CA THR A 82 24.02 0.75 -5.55
C THR A 82 24.02 2.17 -6.13
N GLY A 83 23.45 3.15 -5.43
CA GLY A 83 23.41 4.54 -5.90
C GLY A 83 22.50 4.74 -7.13
N ASN A 84 21.64 3.77 -7.43
CA ASN A 84 20.79 3.81 -8.61
C ASN A 84 19.58 4.75 -8.46
N ILE A 85 19.37 5.38 -7.30
CA ILE A 85 18.29 6.36 -7.10
C ILE A 85 18.84 7.75 -7.41
N VAL A 86 18.39 8.32 -8.52
CA VAL A 86 18.86 9.61 -9.03
C VAL A 86 17.75 10.66 -8.97
N LYS A 87 18.16 11.93 -8.84
CA LYS A 87 17.26 13.06 -8.93
C LYS A 87 17.05 13.45 -10.39
N MET A 88 15.81 13.44 -10.84
CA MET A 88 15.45 13.95 -12.17
C MET A 88 15.46 15.48 -12.17
N LYS A 89 16.20 16.09 -13.10
CA LYS A 89 16.36 17.56 -13.24
C LYS A 89 15.03 18.29 -13.44
N ILE A 90 14.11 17.70 -14.19
CA ILE A 90 12.88 18.37 -14.63
C ILE A 90 11.82 18.39 -13.53
N ASP A 91 11.68 17.27 -12.80
CA ASP A 91 10.56 17.10 -11.87
C ASP A 91 10.98 17.13 -10.40
N ASN A 92 12.27 17.23 -10.08
CA ASN A 92 12.83 17.10 -8.73
C ASN A 92 12.36 15.82 -8.01
N LEU A 93 12.01 14.79 -8.79
CA LEU A 93 11.60 13.48 -8.29
C LEU A 93 12.82 12.58 -8.12
N CYS A 94 12.74 11.71 -7.12
CA CYS A 94 13.79 10.77 -6.76
C CYS A 94 13.32 9.38 -7.17
N PHE A 95 13.95 8.82 -8.20
CA PHE A 95 13.52 7.56 -8.79
C PHE A 95 14.72 6.72 -9.21
N VAL A 96 14.49 5.43 -9.39
CA VAL A 96 15.53 4.51 -9.90
C VAL A 96 15.90 4.92 -11.32
N SER A 97 17.20 5.03 -11.60
CA SER A 97 17.71 5.31 -12.93
C SER A 97 17.29 4.21 -13.90
N PHE A 98 16.84 4.63 -15.08
CA PHE A 98 16.50 3.71 -16.17
C PHE A 98 17.74 3.10 -16.84
N ASP A 99 18.96 3.50 -16.46
CA ASP A 99 20.19 2.86 -16.94
C ASP A 99 20.28 1.38 -16.55
N ARG A 100 19.60 0.99 -15.46
CA ARG A 100 19.50 -0.38 -14.95
C ARG A 100 18.08 -0.92 -15.09
N LEU A 101 17.63 -1.03 -16.35
CA LEU A 101 16.32 -1.62 -16.68
C LEU A 101 16.14 -3.02 -16.08
N ASP A 102 17.22 -3.81 -16.02
CA ASP A 102 17.25 -5.13 -15.38
C ASP A 102 16.72 -5.08 -13.93
N LEU A 103 17.18 -4.10 -13.17
CA LEU A 103 16.80 -3.91 -11.79
C LEU A 103 15.36 -3.38 -11.67
N VAL A 104 14.98 -2.42 -12.52
CA VAL A 104 13.60 -1.89 -12.57
C VAL A 104 12.59 -3.00 -12.89
N PHE A 105 12.86 -3.83 -13.89
CA PHE A 105 11.99 -4.94 -14.27
C PHE A 105 11.93 -6.03 -13.20
N THR A 106 13.07 -6.38 -12.60
CA THR A 106 13.11 -7.41 -11.54
C THR A 106 12.32 -6.97 -10.32
N MET A 107 12.52 -5.74 -9.85
CA MET A 107 11.77 -5.18 -8.70
C MET A 107 10.27 -5.10 -9.03
N SER A 108 9.93 -4.62 -10.22
CA SER A 108 8.53 -4.50 -10.65
C SER A 108 7.86 -5.88 -10.79
N ALA A 109 8.54 -6.86 -11.36
CA ALA A 109 8.01 -8.22 -11.51
C ALA A 109 7.76 -8.88 -10.14
N LEU A 110 8.71 -8.76 -9.21
CA LEU A 110 8.59 -9.33 -7.87
C LEU A 110 7.51 -8.62 -7.04
N THR A 111 7.40 -7.30 -7.13
CA THR A 111 6.41 -6.54 -6.36
C THR A 111 5.00 -6.61 -6.95
N PHE A 112 4.83 -6.48 -8.26
CA PHE A 112 3.52 -6.43 -8.90
C PHE A 112 3.09 -7.82 -9.38
N VAL A 113 3.80 -8.39 -10.36
CA VAL A 113 3.36 -9.60 -11.06
C VAL A 113 3.27 -10.79 -10.12
N VAL A 114 4.30 -11.03 -9.29
CA VAL A 114 4.30 -12.15 -8.35
C VAL A 114 3.19 -11.98 -7.30
N SER A 115 3.00 -10.76 -6.79
CA SER A 115 1.92 -10.47 -5.83
C SER A 115 0.54 -10.74 -6.41
N ASP A 116 0.32 -10.33 -7.65
CA ASP A 116 -0.96 -10.53 -8.37
C ASP A 116 -1.24 -12.01 -8.59
N VAL A 117 -0.24 -12.76 -9.03
CA VAL A 117 -0.35 -14.20 -9.26
C VAL A 117 -0.65 -14.93 -7.95
N ILE A 118 0.09 -14.62 -6.87
CA ILE A 118 -0.14 -15.24 -5.56
C ILE A 118 -1.56 -14.95 -5.07
N LEU A 119 -2.00 -13.69 -5.15
CA LEU A 119 -3.33 -13.29 -4.70
C LEU A 119 -4.43 -13.97 -5.51
N ALA A 120 -4.29 -14.03 -6.83
CA ALA A 120 -5.22 -14.71 -7.73
C ALA A 120 -5.31 -16.21 -7.43
N VAL A 121 -4.17 -16.88 -7.22
CA VAL A 121 -4.10 -18.31 -6.87
C VAL A 121 -4.76 -18.55 -5.52
N LEU A 122 -4.49 -17.73 -4.51
CA LEU A 122 -5.11 -17.83 -3.18
C LEU A 122 -6.63 -17.66 -3.26
N TYR A 123 -7.09 -16.64 -3.99
CA TYR A 123 -8.52 -16.41 -4.19
C TYR A 123 -9.20 -17.58 -4.89
N ARG A 124 -8.64 -18.05 -6.02
CA ARG A 124 -9.18 -19.19 -6.76
C ARG A 124 -9.25 -20.45 -5.90
N ARG A 125 -8.16 -20.78 -5.19
CA ARG A 125 -8.12 -21.93 -4.26
C ARG A 125 -9.17 -21.81 -3.17
N LEU A 126 -9.38 -20.61 -2.63
CA LEU A 126 -10.38 -20.37 -1.60
C LEU A 126 -11.80 -20.56 -2.12
N VAL A 127 -12.12 -20.00 -3.28
CA VAL A 127 -13.44 -20.15 -3.90
C VAL A 127 -13.74 -21.62 -4.21
N MET A 128 -12.78 -22.36 -4.76
CA MET A 128 -12.94 -23.80 -5.01
C MET A 128 -13.18 -24.58 -3.71
N TYR A 129 -12.41 -24.29 -2.66
CA TYR A 129 -12.58 -24.93 -1.35
C TYR A 129 -13.96 -24.67 -0.76
N VAL A 130 -14.45 -23.42 -0.82
CA VAL A 130 -15.78 -23.07 -0.29
C VAL A 130 -16.89 -23.74 -1.09
N ARG A 131 -16.79 -23.81 -2.43
CA ARG A 131 -17.77 -24.51 -3.28
C ARG A 131 -17.85 -26.01 -2.95
N GLN A 132 -16.71 -26.65 -2.73
CA GLN A 132 -16.67 -28.08 -2.39
C GLN A 132 -17.19 -28.38 -0.98
N THR A 133 -16.98 -27.47 -0.03
CA THR A 133 -17.36 -27.67 1.36
C THR A 133 -18.77 -27.19 1.67
N SER A 134 -19.38 -26.27 0.89
CA SER A 134 -20.61 -25.58 1.28
C SER A 134 -21.82 -26.48 1.57
N SER A 135 -21.88 -27.69 1.02
CA SER A 135 -22.96 -28.66 1.27
C SER A 135 -22.77 -29.45 2.57
N ARG A 136 -21.54 -29.50 3.12
CA ARG A 136 -21.17 -30.35 4.27
C ARG A 136 -21.07 -29.58 5.58
N VAL A 137 -21.46 -28.30 5.59
CA VAL A 137 -21.22 -27.41 6.73
C VAL A 137 -22.51 -26.90 7.35
N ASN A 138 -22.55 -26.88 8.68
CA ASN A 138 -23.65 -26.31 9.46
C ASN A 138 -23.90 -24.84 9.09
N GLY A 139 -25.16 -24.38 9.19
CA GLY A 139 -25.57 -23.01 8.83
C GLY A 139 -24.70 -21.91 9.44
N ASN A 140 -24.37 -22.00 10.73
CA ASN A 140 -23.52 -21.03 11.43
C ASN A 140 -22.09 -20.98 10.85
N GLN A 141 -21.53 -22.13 10.47
CA GLN A 141 -20.22 -22.19 9.85
C GLN A 141 -20.23 -21.66 8.42
N ARG A 142 -21.32 -21.92 7.67
CA ARG A 142 -21.54 -21.37 6.33
C ARG A 142 -21.58 -19.83 6.36
N LEU A 143 -22.31 -19.24 7.31
CA LEU A 143 -22.34 -17.78 7.50
C LEU A 143 -20.94 -17.21 7.81
N ARG A 144 -20.17 -17.86 8.68
CA ARG A 144 -18.79 -17.44 8.99
C ARG A 144 -17.89 -17.48 7.76
N ILE A 145 -17.96 -18.57 6.99
CA ILE A 145 -17.19 -18.74 5.74
C ILE A 145 -17.59 -17.68 4.71
N GLN A 146 -18.89 -17.41 4.54
CA GLN A 146 -19.36 -16.36 3.62
C GLN A 146 -18.86 -14.97 4.02
N ARG A 147 -18.86 -14.65 5.31
CA ARG A 147 -18.30 -13.38 5.82
C ARG A 147 -16.80 -13.27 5.54
N ASP A 148 -16.04 -14.33 5.83
CA ASP A 148 -14.59 -14.32 5.60
C ASP A 148 -14.28 -14.29 4.08
N LEU A 149 -15.11 -14.90 3.22
CA LEU A 149 -15.00 -14.82 1.76
C LEU A 149 -15.36 -13.43 1.22
N ALA A 150 -16.35 -12.75 1.80
CA ALA A 150 -16.66 -11.36 1.48
C ALA A 150 -15.48 -10.43 1.82
N MET A 151 -14.80 -10.66 2.96
CA MET A 151 -13.56 -9.96 3.31
C MET A 151 -12.44 -10.24 2.29
N MET A 152 -12.26 -11.50 1.87
CA MET A 152 -11.28 -11.85 0.84
C MET A 152 -11.59 -11.17 -0.51
N ARG A 153 -12.86 -11.16 -0.93
CA ARG A 153 -13.29 -10.47 -2.16
C ARG A 153 -12.92 -8.99 -2.11
N ARG A 154 -13.11 -8.34 -0.96
CA ARG A 154 -12.72 -6.94 -0.77
C ARG A 154 -11.21 -6.74 -0.90
N ILE A 155 -10.39 -7.60 -0.28
CA ILE A 155 -8.93 -7.56 -0.40
C ILE A 155 -8.52 -7.61 -1.89
N VAL A 156 -9.11 -8.53 -2.66
CA VAL A 156 -8.84 -8.65 -4.10
C VAL A 156 -9.27 -7.41 -4.87
N VAL A 157 -10.43 -6.82 -4.58
CA VAL A 157 -10.90 -5.59 -5.24
C VAL A 157 -9.99 -4.41 -4.93
N LEU A 158 -9.57 -4.24 -3.67
CA LEU A 158 -8.65 -3.18 -3.26
C LEU A 158 -7.28 -3.33 -3.92
N HIS A 159 -6.78 -4.56 -4.00
CA HIS A 159 -5.54 -4.86 -4.68
C HIS A 159 -5.63 -4.61 -6.19
N ALA A 160 -6.73 -5.01 -6.83
CA ALA A 160 -6.96 -4.72 -8.25
C ALA A 160 -7.02 -3.21 -8.51
N GLN A 161 -7.64 -2.42 -7.63
CA GLN A 161 -7.62 -0.96 -7.73
C GLN A 161 -6.20 -0.39 -7.63
N LEU A 162 -5.38 -0.93 -6.72
CA LEU A 162 -3.97 -0.53 -6.60
C LEU A 162 -3.18 -0.81 -7.88
N VAL A 163 -3.37 -2.00 -8.47
CA VAL A 163 -2.75 -2.36 -9.76
C VAL A 163 -3.21 -1.45 -10.88
N LEU A 164 -4.52 -1.13 -10.95
CA LEU A 164 -5.06 -0.20 -11.95
C LEU A 164 -4.44 1.20 -11.82
N VAL A 165 -4.28 1.70 -10.59
CA VAL A 165 -3.62 2.98 -10.30
C VAL A 165 -2.13 2.95 -10.66
N GLY A 166 -1.44 1.83 -10.43
CA GLY A 166 -0.02 1.67 -10.74
C GLY A 166 0.27 1.39 -12.22
N SER A 167 -0.72 0.90 -12.99
CA SER A 167 -0.54 0.50 -14.38
C SER A 167 -0.06 1.62 -15.32
N PRO A 168 -0.51 2.90 -15.21
CA PRO A 168 -0.01 3.97 -16.07
C PRO A 168 1.48 4.21 -15.85
N ALA A 169 1.98 4.04 -14.61
CA ALA A 169 3.40 4.17 -14.32
C ALA A 169 4.22 3.10 -15.02
N LEU A 170 3.77 1.83 -14.97
CA LEU A 170 4.42 0.74 -15.68
C LEU A 170 4.40 0.95 -17.20
N VAL A 171 3.28 1.43 -17.75
CA VAL A 171 3.18 1.71 -19.18
C VAL A 171 4.16 2.82 -19.59
N VAL A 172 4.26 3.90 -18.82
CA VAL A 172 5.21 4.98 -19.13
C VAL A 172 6.67 4.49 -19.00
N ILE A 173 6.98 3.66 -18.01
CA ILE A 173 8.31 3.04 -17.88
C ILE A 173 8.64 2.17 -19.10
N ILE A 174 7.70 1.31 -19.52
CA ILE A 174 7.89 0.43 -20.68
C ILE A 174 8.03 1.26 -21.96
N LEU A 175 7.17 2.27 -22.15
CA LEU A 175 7.24 3.15 -23.32
C LEU A 175 8.57 3.90 -23.36
N ASN A 176 9.04 4.44 -22.24
CA ASN A 176 10.37 5.05 -22.14
C ASN A 176 11.50 4.06 -22.41
N ALA A 177 11.36 2.79 -21.99
CA ALA A 177 12.35 1.75 -22.26
C ALA A 177 12.41 1.35 -23.75
N VAL A 178 11.28 1.39 -24.46
CA VAL A 178 11.18 0.97 -25.87
C VAL A 178 11.44 2.14 -26.84
N ARG A 179 10.94 3.34 -26.54
CA ARG A 179 11.09 4.56 -27.37
C ARG A 179 11.17 5.80 -26.48
N SER A 180 12.40 6.24 -26.21
CA SER A 180 12.73 7.47 -25.47
C SER A 180 12.14 8.73 -26.08
N ASP A 181 11.89 8.73 -27.38
CA ASP A 181 11.62 9.95 -28.15
C ASP A 181 10.12 10.29 -28.21
N ILE A 182 9.25 9.43 -27.68
CA ILE A 182 7.79 9.56 -27.77
C ILE A 182 7.19 10.36 -26.62
N LEU A 183 7.81 10.33 -25.44
CA LEU A 183 7.19 10.87 -24.23
C LEU A 183 7.60 12.34 -24.01
N PRO A 184 6.64 13.29 -24.03
CA PRO A 184 6.94 14.69 -23.78
C PRO A 184 7.42 14.89 -22.34
N PHE A 185 8.27 15.90 -22.16
CA PHE A 185 8.75 16.37 -20.87
C PHE A 185 7.57 16.61 -19.91
N GLY A 186 7.60 16.01 -18.71
CA GLY A 186 6.54 16.12 -17.69
C GLY A 186 5.55 14.95 -17.59
N SER A 187 5.63 13.95 -18.47
CA SER A 187 4.82 12.72 -18.38
C SER A 187 5.00 11.97 -17.06
N MET A 188 6.21 11.96 -16.50
CA MET A 188 6.52 11.32 -15.21
C MET A 188 5.86 12.03 -14.02
N ARG A 189 5.78 13.36 -14.04
CA ARG A 189 5.06 14.13 -13.03
C ARG A 189 3.57 13.83 -13.01
N ILE A 190 2.95 13.72 -14.19
CA ILE A 190 1.52 13.37 -14.32
C ILE A 190 1.28 11.98 -13.74
N VAL A 191 2.13 11.01 -14.08
CA VAL A 191 2.09 9.65 -13.50
C VAL A 191 2.18 9.70 -11.97
N PHE A 192 3.12 10.47 -11.43
CA PHE A 192 3.31 10.57 -9.99
C PHE A 192 2.08 11.19 -9.31
N ILE A 193 1.48 12.23 -9.89
CA ILE A 193 0.25 12.84 -9.39
C ILE A 193 -0.90 11.83 -9.40
N ILE A 194 -1.11 11.12 -10.51
CA ILE A 194 -2.15 10.09 -10.63
C ILE A 194 -1.95 8.99 -9.58
N MET A 195 -0.72 8.54 -9.40
CA MET A 195 -0.37 7.52 -8.41
C MET A 195 -0.67 7.98 -6.98
N ASN A 196 -0.26 9.19 -6.61
CA ASN A 196 -0.53 9.74 -5.27
C ASN A 196 -2.03 9.96 -5.02
N LEU A 197 -2.78 10.45 -6.01
CA LEU A 197 -4.23 10.59 -5.92
C LEU A 197 -4.90 9.22 -5.75
N GLY A 198 -4.47 8.22 -6.52
CA GLY A 198 -5.01 6.86 -6.42
C GLY A 198 -4.68 6.18 -5.09
N LEU A 199 -3.47 6.38 -4.53
CA LEU A 199 -3.12 5.91 -3.19
C LEU A 199 -3.94 6.61 -2.10
N THR A 200 -4.20 7.90 -2.24
CA THR A 200 -5.05 8.66 -1.32
C THR A 200 -6.49 8.14 -1.36
N PHE A 201 -7.02 7.90 -2.56
CA PHE A 201 -8.34 7.30 -2.74
C PHE A 201 -8.43 5.89 -2.14
N LEU A 202 -7.40 5.07 -2.34
CA LEU A 202 -7.30 3.74 -1.74
C LEU A 202 -7.28 3.81 -0.21
N ALA A 203 -6.54 4.77 0.38
CA ALA A 203 -6.51 4.99 1.83
C ALA A 203 -7.89 5.40 2.38
N ILE A 204 -8.60 6.29 1.68
CA ILE A 204 -9.97 6.69 2.03
C ILE A 204 -10.91 5.49 1.98
N ILE A 205 -10.83 4.69 0.91
CA ILE A 205 -11.64 3.47 0.77
C ILE A 205 -11.32 2.51 1.93
N LEU A 206 -10.06 2.23 2.19
CA LEU A 206 -9.61 1.35 3.29
C LEU A 206 -10.15 1.83 4.65
N PHE A 207 -10.13 3.14 4.88
CA PHE A 207 -10.64 3.75 6.09
C PHE A 207 -12.16 3.55 6.23
N GLN A 208 -12.94 3.90 5.21
CA GLN A 208 -14.39 3.69 5.19
C GLN A 208 -14.76 2.22 5.38
N ASN A 209 -13.91 1.36 4.82
CA ASN A 209 -14.12 -0.06 4.79
C ASN A 209 -13.79 -0.76 6.12
N THR A 210 -12.99 -0.15 6.98
CA THR A 210 -12.54 -0.76 8.23
C THR A 210 -13.37 -0.23 9.40
N PRO A 211 -14.42 -0.96 9.85
CA PRO A 211 -15.35 -0.44 10.86
C PRO A 211 -14.66 -0.14 12.20
N GLN A 212 -13.59 -0.88 12.53
CA GLN A 212 -12.80 -0.66 13.75
C GLN A 212 -12.12 0.71 13.74
N LEU A 213 -11.52 1.11 12.60
CA LEU A 213 -10.91 2.43 12.43
C LEU A 213 -11.95 3.54 12.54
N ARG A 214 -13.10 3.36 11.87
CA ARG A 214 -14.21 4.31 11.97
C ARG A 214 -14.70 4.49 13.40
N GLN A 215 -14.85 3.40 14.17
CA GLN A 215 -15.26 3.47 15.57
C GLN A 215 -14.24 4.17 16.46
N ILE A 216 -12.93 3.93 16.25
CA ILE A 216 -11.87 4.62 16.99
C ILE A 216 -11.90 6.12 16.70
N VAL A 217 -12.01 6.50 15.42
CA VAL A 217 -12.05 7.90 15.01
C VAL A 217 -13.28 8.62 15.58
N VAL A 218 -14.47 8.01 15.44
CA VAL A 218 -15.71 8.56 16.02
C VAL A 218 -15.57 8.74 17.54
N LYS A 219 -15.01 7.75 18.25
CA LYS A 219 -14.74 7.88 19.69
C LYS A 219 -13.79 9.04 20.00
N CYS A 220 -12.68 9.18 19.27
CA CYS A 220 -11.75 10.30 19.48
C CYS A 220 -12.41 11.67 19.24
N PHE A 221 -13.27 11.79 18.22
CA PHE A 221 -13.98 13.03 17.95
C PHE A 221 -15.00 13.37 19.06
N HIS A 222 -15.78 12.39 19.54
CA HIS A 222 -16.71 12.60 20.65
C HIS A 222 -16.00 12.94 21.97
N LEU A 223 -14.89 12.26 22.30
CA LEU A 223 -14.07 12.58 23.47
C LEU A 223 -13.57 14.04 23.45
N LYS A 224 -13.25 14.57 22.27
CA LYS A 224 -12.82 15.96 22.12
C LYS A 224 -13.99 16.94 22.31
N SER A 225 -15.19 16.59 21.85
CA SER A 225 -16.40 17.38 22.07
C SER A 225 -16.82 17.42 23.55
N ASP A 226 -16.75 16.30 24.26
CA ASP A 226 -17.16 16.22 25.67
C ASP A 226 -16.21 17.01 26.60
N VAL A 227 -14.90 17.02 26.29
CA VAL A 227 -13.89 17.81 27.02
C VAL A 227 -14.09 19.31 26.81
N LEU A 228 -14.44 19.75 25.60
CA LEU A 228 -14.71 21.17 25.30
C LEU A 228 -16.00 21.68 25.96
N ILE A 229 -17.02 20.83 26.11
CA ILE A 229 -18.27 21.19 26.80
C ILE A 229 -18.05 21.27 28.32
N SER A 230 -17.23 20.39 28.90
CA SER A 230 -16.88 20.42 30.32
C SER A 230 -16.06 21.67 30.71
N SER A 231 -15.14 22.13 29.86
CA SER A 231 -14.36 23.35 30.13
C SER A 231 -15.20 24.63 30.01
N THR A 232 -16.25 24.64 29.18
CA THR A 232 -17.11 25.81 28.97
C THR A 232 -18.11 25.99 30.12
N ASN A 233 -18.55 24.91 30.75
CA ASN A 233 -19.49 24.96 31.88
C ASN A 233 -18.85 25.29 33.24
N ARG A 234 -17.52 25.39 33.33
CA ARG A 234 -16.80 25.71 34.58
C ARG A 234 -16.58 27.23 34.80
N VAL A 235 -17.00 28.08 33.87
CA VAL A 235 -17.04 29.53 34.03
C VAL A 235 -18.49 29.97 34.22
N ARG A 236 -19.06 29.71 35.40
CA ARG A 236 -20.29 30.36 35.83
C ARG A 236 -19.91 31.40 36.89
N PRO A 237 -20.12 32.71 36.67
CA PRO A 237 -19.76 33.72 37.67
C PRO A 237 -20.61 33.51 38.93
N MET A 238 -19.95 33.40 40.08
CA MET A 238 -20.59 33.58 41.38
C MET A 238 -21.11 35.02 41.43
N ILE A 239 -22.40 35.21 41.22
CA ILE A 239 -23.08 36.42 41.64
C ILE A 239 -23.44 36.20 43.10
N GLU A 240 -22.63 36.79 44.00
CA GLU A 240 -22.97 37.00 45.40
C GLU A 240 -24.26 37.82 45.49
N THR A 241 -25.36 37.17 45.87
CA THR A 241 -26.50 37.87 46.45
C THR A 241 -26.27 37.99 47.95
N ASN A 242 -25.65 39.10 48.36
CA ASN A 242 -25.73 39.60 49.73
C ASN A 242 -27.18 40.00 50.03
N ARG A 243 -27.87 39.21 50.84
CA ARG A 243 -28.94 39.70 51.72
C ARG A 243 -28.44 39.52 53.14
N PHE A 244 -28.15 40.63 53.81
CA PHE A 244 -28.62 40.97 55.16
C PHE A 244 -28.31 42.45 55.40
#